data_AF-A0A1N7KGI9-F1
#
_entry.id   AF-A0A1N7KGI9-F1
#
_cell.length_a   1.000
_cell.length_b   1.000
_cell.length_c   1.000
_cell.angle_alpha   90.00
_cell.angle_beta   90.00
_cell.angle_gamma   90.00
#
_symmetry.space_group_name_H-M   'P 1'
#
loop_
_entity.id
_entity.type
_entity.pdbx_description
1 polymer ?
#
loop_
_entity_poly.entity_id
_entity_poly.type
_entity_poly.pdbx_seq_one_letter_code
_entity_poly.pdbx_strand_id
1 'polypeptide(L)'
;MKNKSNLVNGIIGMLFILGICWLIYKLTIFAFENFSKIDINIFITIIGGTITISSFYITRYLERKKAIELEIRNKKIPIYEEFFNFYFSVMLKNNTDEEITNDEMVKFFREFNQKAIIWFPDHILKSYIDWKNNLTKFSANQGISLREVILHQEQFMNQIRKDIGHNNKNLIEGSITSLYINDFDKLQ
;
A
#
# COMPACT_ATOMS: atom_id res chain seq x y z
N MET A 1 -51.99 -22.81 -0.27
CA MET A 1 -51.67 -22.87 1.19
C MET A 1 -50.26 -22.38 1.55
N LYS A 2 -49.27 -22.42 0.65
CA LYS A 2 -47.87 -22.01 0.91
C LYS A 2 -47.67 -20.52 1.31
N ASN A 3 -48.50 -19.61 0.80
CA ASN A 3 -48.33 -18.16 1.03
C ASN A 3 -48.72 -17.69 2.44
N LYS A 4 -49.65 -18.37 3.12
CA LYS A 4 -50.07 -18.02 4.49
C LYS A 4 -49.00 -18.39 5.53
N SER A 5 -48.25 -19.48 5.32
CA SER A 5 -47.20 -19.92 6.24
C SER A 5 -45.98 -18.98 6.26
N ASN A 6 -45.63 -18.38 5.11
CA ASN A 6 -44.52 -17.42 5.03
C ASN A 6 -44.85 -16.08 5.72
N LEU A 7 -46.12 -15.64 5.65
CA LEU A 7 -46.59 -14.46 6.37
C LEU A 7 -46.58 -14.67 7.89
N VAL A 8 -47.00 -15.85 8.36
CA VAL A 8 -46.97 -16.20 9.79
C VAL A 8 -45.53 -16.24 10.33
N ASN A 9 -44.59 -16.84 9.59
CA ASN A 9 -43.18 -16.89 9.99
C ASN A 9 -42.54 -15.49 10.03
N GLY A 10 -42.90 -14.60 9.11
CA GLY A 10 -42.45 -13.20 9.12
C GLY A 10 -42.93 -12.42 10.35
N ILE A 11 -44.19 -12.62 10.75
CA ILE A 11 -44.76 -11.99 11.95
C ILE A 11 -44.08 -12.50 13.23
N ILE A 12 -43.79 -13.80 13.30
CA ILE A 12 -43.08 -14.41 14.45
C ILE A 12 -41.65 -13.84 14.56
N GLY A 13 -40.93 -13.71 13.44
CA GLY A 13 -39.59 -13.10 13.44
C GLY A 13 -39.60 -11.64 13.89
N MET A 14 -40.60 -10.88 13.47
CA MET A 14 -40.76 -9.48 13.88
C MET A 14 -41.11 -9.34 15.37
N LEU A 15 -41.98 -10.21 15.90
CA LEU A 15 -42.28 -10.27 17.34
C LEU A 15 -41.05 -10.65 18.17
N PHE A 16 -40.20 -11.55 17.65
CA PHE A 16 -38.96 -11.93 18.33
C PHE A 16 -37.96 -10.77 18.40
N ILE A 17 -37.79 -10.02 17.31
CA ILE A 17 -36.96 -8.81 17.29
C ILE A 17 -37.51 -7.75 18.26
N LEU A 18 -38.82 -7.52 18.26
CA LEU A 18 -39.45 -6.59 19.20
C LEU A 18 -39.27 -7.02 20.67
N GLY A 19 -39.35 -8.32 20.96
CA GLY A 19 -39.07 -8.88 22.28
C GLY A 19 -37.63 -8.64 22.72
N ILE A 20 -36.66 -8.85 21.82
CA ILE A 20 -35.24 -8.57 22.08
C ILE A 20 -35.02 -7.06 22.33
N CYS A 21 -35.60 -6.20 21.48
CA CYS A 21 -35.48 -4.74 21.66
C CYS A 21 -36.08 -4.27 22.99
N TRP A 22 -37.23 -4.84 23.39
CA TRP A 22 -37.85 -4.52 24.68
C TRP A 22 -37.01 -4.99 25.87
N LEU A 23 -36.41 -6.18 25.77
CA LEU A 23 -35.52 -6.73 26.79
C LEU A 23 -34.26 -5.85 26.94
N ILE A 24 -33.65 -5.45 25.82
CA ILE A 24 -32.49 -4.53 25.82
C ILE A 24 -32.87 -3.19 26.46
N TYR A 25 -34.03 -2.63 26.10
CA TYR A 25 -34.53 -1.38 26.67
C TYR A 25 -34.77 -1.47 28.19
N LYS A 26 -35.32 -2.59 28.67
CA LYS A 26 -35.51 -2.81 30.12
C LYS A 26 -34.18 -2.97 30.84
N LEU A 27 -33.21 -3.66 30.26
CA LEU A 27 -31.87 -3.80 30.82
C LEU A 27 -31.14 -2.46 30.90
N THR A 28 -31.25 -1.60 29.89
CA THR A 28 -30.62 -0.28 29.92
C THR A 28 -31.24 0.61 30.99
N ILE A 29 -32.57 0.65 31.12
CA ILE A 29 -33.22 1.41 32.21
C ILE A 29 -32.80 0.89 33.57
N PHE A 30 -32.83 -0.42 33.79
CA PHE A 30 -32.41 -1.02 35.05
C PHE A 30 -30.96 -0.68 35.41
N ALA A 31 -30.07 -0.67 34.41
CA ALA A 31 -28.68 -0.26 34.60
C ALA A 31 -28.56 1.22 34.98
N PHE A 32 -29.31 2.11 34.32
CA PHE A 32 -29.29 3.55 34.59
C PHE A 32 -29.90 3.92 35.95
N GLU A 33 -31.02 3.30 36.34
CA GLU A 33 -31.68 3.57 37.63
C GLU A 33 -30.83 3.14 38.82
N ASN A 34 -30.02 2.10 38.65
CA ASN A 34 -29.11 1.61 39.70
C ASN A 34 -27.71 2.21 39.60
N PHE A 35 -27.43 3.02 38.56
CA PHE A 35 -26.10 3.59 38.30
C PHE A 35 -25.61 4.49 39.46
N SER A 36 -26.50 5.27 40.07
CA SER A 36 -26.18 6.16 41.20
C SER A 36 -25.91 5.44 42.51
N LYS A 37 -26.17 4.12 42.59
CA LYS A 37 -25.97 3.29 43.78
C LYS A 37 -24.68 2.45 43.70
N ILE A 38 -23.95 2.54 42.59
CA ILE A 38 -22.71 1.78 42.38
C ILE A 38 -21.57 2.43 43.16
N ASP A 39 -20.79 1.62 43.88
CA ASP A 39 -19.58 2.07 44.57
C ASP A 39 -18.56 2.63 43.57
N ILE A 40 -17.94 3.76 43.92
CA ILE A 40 -16.90 4.42 43.12
C ILE A 40 -15.74 3.47 42.76
N ASN A 41 -15.42 2.50 43.62
CA ASN A 41 -14.39 1.48 43.37
C ASN A 41 -14.76 0.54 42.23
N ILE A 42 -16.05 0.20 42.08
CA ILE A 42 -16.56 -0.61 40.97
C ILE A 42 -16.42 0.18 39.66
N PHE A 43 -16.74 1.48 39.70
CA PHE A 43 -16.59 2.36 38.53
C PHE A 43 -15.12 2.47 38.08
N ILE A 44 -14.19 2.69 39.01
CA ILE A 44 -12.74 2.71 38.73
C ILE A 44 -12.29 1.38 38.11
N THR A 45 -12.76 0.25 38.65
CA THR A 45 -12.45 -1.09 38.15
C THR A 45 -12.95 -1.30 36.72
N ILE A 46 -14.18 -0.85 36.40
CA ILE A 46 -14.75 -0.94 35.05
C ILE A 46 -13.93 -0.10 34.06
N ILE A 47 -13.53 1.12 34.44
CA ILE A 47 -12.67 1.97 33.62
C ILE A 47 -11.32 1.31 33.38
N GLY A 48 -10.65 0.82 34.43
CA GLY A 48 -9.36 0.15 34.33
C GLY A 48 -9.42 -1.09 33.44
N GLY A 49 -10.45 -1.92 33.61
CA GLY A 49 -10.71 -3.09 32.75
C GLY A 49 -10.95 -2.69 31.30
N THR A 50 -11.75 -1.66 31.05
CA THR A 50 -12.06 -1.18 29.69
C THR A 50 -10.83 -0.65 28.98
N ILE A 51 -10.00 0.14 29.67
CA ILE A 51 -8.74 0.67 29.12
C ILE A 51 -7.81 -0.50 28.79
N THR A 52 -7.63 -1.44 29.73
CA THR A 52 -6.72 -2.58 29.54
C THR A 52 -7.14 -3.44 28.35
N ILE A 53 -8.42 -3.80 28.27
CA ILE A 53 -8.95 -4.60 27.17
C ILE A 53 -8.83 -3.85 25.83
N SER A 54 -9.21 -2.57 25.80
CA SER A 54 -9.13 -1.76 24.58
C SER A 54 -7.69 -1.58 24.10
N SER A 55 -6.77 -1.25 25.01
CA SER A 55 -5.35 -1.14 24.71
C SER A 55 -4.77 -2.45 24.19
N PHE A 56 -5.13 -3.60 24.77
CA PHE A 56 -4.69 -4.90 24.28
C PHE A 56 -5.11 -5.13 22.82
N TYR A 57 -6.39 -4.92 22.49
CA TYR A 57 -6.88 -5.12 21.12
C TYR A 57 -6.27 -4.13 20.13
N ILE A 58 -6.17 -2.85 20.50
CA ILE A 58 -5.56 -1.81 19.64
C ILE A 58 -4.10 -2.12 19.37
N THR A 59 -3.31 -2.41 20.41
CA THR A 59 -1.89 -2.74 20.28
C THR A 59 -1.70 -3.98 19.42
N ARG A 60 -2.44 -5.06 19.69
CA ARG A 60 -2.38 -6.30 18.91
C ARG A 60 -2.70 -6.08 17.44
N TYR A 61 -3.67 -5.23 17.14
CA TYR A 61 -4.02 -4.86 15.78
C TYR A 61 -2.90 -4.07 15.08
N LEU A 62 -2.35 -3.06 15.75
CA LEU A 62 -1.25 -2.24 15.21
C LEU A 62 0.03 -3.06 15.01
N GLU A 63 0.37 -3.95 15.96
CA GLU A 63 1.50 -4.87 15.84
C GLU A 63 1.34 -5.80 14.65
N ARG A 64 0.17 -6.41 14.48
CA ARG A 64 -0.12 -7.28 13.34
C ARG A 64 -0.02 -6.52 12.02
N LYS A 65 -0.58 -5.31 11.96
CA LYS A 65 -0.49 -4.45 10.77
C LYS A 65 0.96 -4.12 10.44
N LYS A 66 1.75 -3.68 11.44
CA LYS A 66 3.17 -3.36 11.29
C LYS A 66 3.98 -4.57 10.85
N ALA A 67 3.71 -5.75 11.40
CA ALA A 67 4.40 -6.99 11.03
C ALA A 67 4.17 -7.35 9.56
N ILE A 68 2.91 -7.31 9.10
CA ILE A 68 2.56 -7.58 7.69
C ILE A 68 3.21 -6.54 6.77
N GLU A 69 3.12 -5.25 7.10
CA GLU A 69 3.74 -4.18 6.31
C GLU A 69 5.27 -4.33 6.22
N LEU A 70 5.92 -4.72 7.32
CA LEU A 70 7.36 -4.97 7.36
C LEU A 70 7.75 -6.18 6.52
N GLU A 71 7.01 -7.28 6.60
CA GLU A 71 7.26 -8.47 5.78
C GLU A 71 7.12 -8.16 4.28
N ILE A 72 6.06 -7.47 3.89
CA ILE A 72 5.84 -7.05 2.50
C ILE A 72 6.98 -6.12 2.05
N ARG A 73 7.37 -5.15 2.88
CA ARG A 73 8.47 -4.23 2.58
C ARG A 73 9.80 -4.98 2.40
N ASN A 74 10.09 -5.95 3.26
CA ASN A 74 11.29 -6.78 3.16
C ASN A 74 11.32 -7.64 1.89
N LYS A 75 10.16 -7.95 1.28
CA LYS A 75 10.09 -8.62 -0.02
C LYS A 75 10.22 -7.66 -1.19
N LYS A 76 9.71 -6.44 -1.07
CA LYS A 76 9.75 -5.40 -2.12
C LYS A 76 11.12 -4.76 -2.28
N ILE A 77 11.81 -4.42 -1.18
CA ILE A 77 13.09 -3.68 -1.22
C ILE A 77 14.12 -4.37 -2.13
N PRO A 78 14.37 -5.70 -2.03
CA PRO A 78 15.32 -6.37 -2.92
C PRO A 78 14.96 -6.25 -4.41
N ILE A 79 13.67 -6.23 -4.74
CA ILE A 79 13.18 -6.07 -6.12
C ILE A 79 13.49 -4.66 -6.62
N TYR A 80 13.28 -3.65 -5.76
CA TYR A 80 13.65 -2.28 -6.09
C TYR A 80 15.15 -2.12 -6.26
N GLU A 81 15.96 -2.68 -5.37
CA GLU A 81 17.43 -2.67 -5.46
C GLU A 81 17.92 -3.33 -6.74
N GLU A 82 17.34 -4.47 -7.13
CA GLU A 82 17.61 -5.15 -8.40
C GLU A 82 17.36 -4.22 -9.61
N PHE A 83 16.28 -3.44 -9.60
CA PHE A 83 16.05 -2.41 -10.61
C PHE A 83 17.11 -1.31 -10.62
N PHE A 84 17.41 -0.72 -9.45
CA PHE A 84 18.41 0.34 -9.36
C PHE A 84 19.78 -0.13 -9.82
N ASN A 85 20.21 -1.32 -9.40
CA ASN A 85 21.49 -1.91 -9.78
C ASN A 85 21.57 -2.09 -11.30
N PHE A 86 20.57 -2.72 -11.91
CA PHE A 86 20.52 -2.87 -13.36
C PHE A 86 20.49 -1.53 -14.08
N TYR A 87 19.63 -0.61 -13.66
CA TYR A 87 19.52 0.71 -14.28
C TYR A 87 20.84 1.48 -14.25
N PHE A 88 21.50 1.53 -13.09
CA PHE A 88 22.77 2.22 -12.96
C PHE A 88 23.91 1.52 -13.69
N SER A 89 23.93 0.19 -13.77
CA SER A 89 24.91 -0.53 -14.60
C SER A 89 24.78 -0.20 -16.09
N VAL A 90 23.57 0.10 -16.57
CA VAL A 90 23.34 0.54 -17.95
C VAL A 90 23.70 2.02 -18.14
N MET A 91 23.39 2.89 -17.18
CA MET A 91 23.57 4.34 -17.31
C MET A 91 24.97 4.86 -16.98
N LEU A 92 25.63 4.32 -15.95
CA LEU A 92 26.91 4.82 -15.40
C LEU A 92 28.13 4.10 -15.97
N LYS A 93 28.06 3.67 -17.24
CA LYS A 93 29.12 2.90 -17.91
C LYS A 93 30.51 3.50 -17.67
N ASN A 94 31.42 2.72 -17.07
CA ASN A 94 32.86 2.99 -17.10
C ASN A 94 33.51 2.19 -18.22
N ASN A 95 34.59 2.71 -18.80
CA ASN A 95 35.33 2.09 -19.92
C ASN A 95 35.97 0.71 -19.60
N THR A 96 35.70 0.13 -18.44
CA THR A 96 36.32 -1.10 -17.90
C THR A 96 35.34 -2.23 -17.60
N ASP A 97 34.02 -2.00 -17.68
CA ASP A 97 33.01 -3.02 -17.39
C ASP A 97 32.52 -3.70 -18.70
N GLU A 98 32.34 -5.02 -18.67
CA GLU A 98 31.75 -5.78 -19.79
C GLU A 98 30.36 -5.22 -20.12
N GLU A 99 30.11 -4.97 -21.40
CA GLU A 99 28.81 -4.44 -21.82
C GLU A 99 27.71 -5.47 -21.54
N ILE A 100 26.66 -5.05 -20.82
CA ILE A 100 25.46 -5.88 -20.65
C ILE A 100 24.92 -6.24 -22.03
N THR A 101 24.87 -7.54 -22.29
CA THR A 101 24.41 -8.07 -23.56
C THR A 101 22.89 -7.92 -23.71
N ASN A 102 22.40 -7.94 -24.96
CA ASN A 102 20.96 -7.94 -25.22
C ASN A 102 20.23 -9.10 -24.52
N ASP A 103 20.85 -10.28 -24.48
CA ASP A 103 20.27 -11.46 -23.83
C ASP A 103 20.15 -11.28 -22.31
N GLU A 104 21.14 -10.65 -21.68
CA GLU A 104 21.10 -10.31 -20.25
C GLU A 104 20.01 -9.27 -19.94
N MET A 105 19.84 -8.24 -20.79
CA MET A 105 18.75 -7.27 -20.64
C MET A 105 17.38 -7.94 -20.77
N VAL A 106 17.19 -8.81 -21.77
CA VAL A 106 15.93 -9.55 -21.96
C VAL A 106 15.65 -10.46 -20.77
N LYS A 107 16.66 -11.17 -20.28
CA LYS A 107 16.55 -12.02 -19.09
C LYS A 107 16.15 -11.21 -17.86
N PHE A 108 16.84 -10.10 -17.60
CA PHE A 108 16.55 -9.20 -16.50
C PHE A 108 15.09 -8.73 -16.56
N PHE A 109 14.65 -8.16 -17.69
CA PHE A 109 13.29 -7.65 -17.79
C PHE A 109 12.25 -8.77 -17.64
N ARG A 110 12.49 -9.98 -18.16
CA ARG A 110 11.57 -11.11 -17.97
C ARG A 110 11.38 -11.43 -16.48
N GLU A 111 12.47 -11.55 -15.73
CA GLU A 111 12.44 -11.87 -14.30
C GLU A 111 11.89 -10.71 -13.46
N PHE A 112 12.32 -9.50 -13.76
CA PHE A 112 11.85 -8.29 -13.09
C PHE A 112 10.36 -8.03 -13.32
N ASN A 113 9.85 -8.21 -14.55
CA ASN A 113 8.42 -8.06 -14.86
C ASN A 113 7.57 -8.99 -14.01
N GLN A 114 7.98 -10.26 -13.84
CA GLN A 114 7.27 -11.21 -12.99
C GLN A 114 7.20 -10.73 -11.54
N LYS A 115 8.32 -10.23 -11.00
CA LYS A 115 8.39 -9.68 -9.64
C LYS A 115 7.53 -8.41 -9.52
N ALA A 116 7.58 -7.51 -10.49
CA ALA A 116 6.81 -6.27 -10.52
C ALA A 116 5.29 -6.54 -10.49
N ILE A 117 4.81 -7.49 -11.29
CA ILE A 117 3.38 -7.86 -11.34
C ILE A 117 2.88 -8.38 -9.98
N ILE A 118 3.71 -9.13 -9.26
CA ILE A 118 3.32 -9.74 -7.98
C ILE A 118 3.40 -8.73 -6.83
N TRP A 119 4.43 -7.89 -6.81
CA TRP A 119 4.79 -7.13 -5.62
C TRP A 119 4.52 -5.62 -5.70
N PHE A 120 4.37 -5.05 -6.90
CA PHE A 120 4.18 -3.61 -7.02
C PHE A 120 2.73 -3.22 -6.74
N PRO A 121 2.49 -2.21 -5.89
CA PRO A 121 1.20 -1.53 -5.82
C PRO A 121 0.82 -0.90 -7.17
N ASP A 122 -0.48 -0.75 -7.42
CA ASP A 122 -1.04 -0.24 -8.69
C ASP A 122 -0.37 1.05 -9.18
N HIS A 123 -0.15 2.02 -8.30
CA HIS A 123 0.45 3.31 -8.66
C HIS A 123 1.92 3.19 -9.09
N ILE A 124 2.67 2.25 -8.50
CA ILE A 124 4.07 1.98 -8.87
C ILE A 124 4.11 1.19 -10.17
N LEU A 125 3.29 0.14 -10.27
CA LEU A 125 3.17 -0.69 -11.47
C LEU A 125 2.79 0.16 -12.68
N LYS A 126 1.86 1.10 -12.51
CA LYS A 126 1.46 2.06 -13.54
C LYS A 126 2.63 2.93 -14.00
N SER A 127 3.37 3.53 -13.06
CA SER A 127 4.55 4.34 -13.38
C SER A 127 5.64 3.53 -14.09
N TYR A 128 5.83 2.27 -13.72
CA TYR A 128 6.75 1.36 -14.39
C TYR A 128 6.32 1.06 -15.83
N ILE A 129 5.04 0.74 -16.04
CA ILE A 129 4.47 0.48 -17.36
C ILE A 129 4.61 1.71 -18.27
N ASP A 130 4.31 2.89 -17.74
CA ASP A 130 4.40 4.14 -18.50
C ASP A 130 5.84 4.43 -18.94
N TRP A 131 6.82 4.26 -18.04
CA TRP A 131 8.23 4.35 -18.41
C TRP A 131 8.63 3.32 -19.49
N LYS A 132 8.29 2.04 -19.30
CA LYS A 132 8.62 0.97 -20.26
C LYS A 132 8.01 1.20 -21.64
N ASN A 133 6.78 1.70 -21.70
CA ASN A 133 6.12 2.06 -22.94
C ASN A 133 6.84 3.22 -23.64
N ASN A 134 7.25 4.24 -22.89
CA ASN A 134 8.01 5.38 -23.44
C ASN A 134 9.39 4.96 -23.93
N LEU A 135 10.08 4.05 -23.22
CA LEU A 135 11.33 3.45 -23.65
C LEU A 135 11.17 2.70 -24.99
N THR A 136 10.09 1.94 -25.13
CA THR A 136 9.78 1.20 -26.37
C THR A 136 9.51 2.16 -27.54
N LYS A 137 8.73 3.22 -27.30
CA LYS A 137 8.44 4.26 -28.29
C LYS A 137 9.69 5.03 -28.72
N PHE A 138 10.57 5.35 -27.77
CA PHE A 138 11.86 5.97 -28.04
C PHE A 138 12.73 5.07 -28.92
N SER A 139 12.86 3.79 -28.59
CA SER A 139 13.60 2.81 -29.41
C SER A 139 13.03 2.65 -30.81
N ALA A 140 11.73 2.89 -31.00
CA ALA A 140 11.05 2.83 -32.29
C ALA A 140 11.00 4.19 -33.02
N ASN A 141 11.69 5.23 -32.51
CA ASN A 141 11.69 6.60 -33.04
C ASN A 141 10.29 7.22 -33.20
N GLN A 142 9.36 6.90 -32.29
CA GLN A 142 7.96 7.36 -32.35
C GLN A 142 7.72 8.74 -31.70
N GLY A 143 8.68 9.66 -31.84
CA GLY A 143 8.52 11.07 -31.44
C GLY A 143 8.55 11.36 -29.94
N ILE A 144 9.06 10.44 -29.11
CA ILE A 144 9.38 10.68 -27.70
C ILE A 144 10.85 11.05 -27.60
N SER A 145 11.19 12.04 -26.77
CA SER A 145 12.58 12.44 -26.58
C SER A 145 13.29 11.67 -25.47
N LEU A 146 14.62 11.65 -25.50
CA LEU A 146 15.41 10.96 -24.46
C LEU A 146 15.16 11.57 -23.08
N ARG A 147 14.99 12.90 -23.02
CA ARG A 147 14.66 13.63 -21.79
C ARG A 147 13.36 13.11 -21.19
N GLU A 148 12.32 12.93 -22.01
CA GLU A 148 11.03 12.42 -21.54
C GLU A 148 11.14 11.00 -20.98
N VAL A 149 11.91 10.12 -21.61
CA VAL A 149 12.12 8.74 -21.11
C VAL A 149 12.77 8.76 -19.74
N ILE A 150 13.82 9.58 -19.57
CA ILE A 150 14.54 9.72 -18.30
C ILE A 150 13.62 10.30 -17.21
N LEU A 151 12.78 11.28 -17.53
CA LEU A 151 11.83 11.84 -16.58
C LEU A 151 10.78 10.84 -16.10
N HIS A 152 10.24 10.01 -17.01
CA HIS A 152 9.31 8.96 -16.61
C HIS A 152 9.99 7.87 -15.77
N GLN A 153 11.28 7.64 -15.99
CA GLN A 153 12.08 6.78 -15.14
C GLN A 153 12.32 7.40 -13.75
N GLU A 154 12.62 8.69 -13.66
CA GLU A 154 12.71 9.40 -12.38
C GLU A 154 11.37 9.39 -11.63
N GLN A 155 10.24 9.54 -12.33
CA GLN A 155 8.91 9.39 -11.76
C GLN A 155 8.72 8.00 -11.14
N PHE A 156 9.15 6.94 -11.83
CA PHE A 156 9.12 5.58 -11.31
C PHE A 156 9.99 5.42 -10.05
N MET A 157 11.22 5.93 -10.06
CA MET A 157 12.09 5.93 -8.87
C MET A 157 11.48 6.72 -7.71
N ASN A 158 10.80 7.84 -7.99
CA ASN A 158 10.08 8.62 -7.01
C ASN A 158 8.93 7.83 -6.36
N GLN A 159 8.18 7.03 -7.14
CA GLN A 159 7.13 6.17 -6.59
C GLN A 159 7.72 5.07 -5.69
N ILE A 160 8.84 4.46 -6.07
CA ILE A 160 9.56 3.51 -5.21
C ILE A 160 9.96 4.17 -3.88
N ARG A 161 10.56 5.37 -3.94
CA ARG A 161 10.95 6.13 -2.75
C ARG A 161 9.77 6.40 -1.81
N LYS A 162 8.60 6.75 -2.37
CA LYS A 162 7.36 6.93 -1.60
C LYS A 162 6.90 5.65 -0.92
N ASP A 163 6.96 4.51 -1.60
CA ASP A 163 6.54 3.21 -1.05
C ASP A 163 7.42 2.77 0.14
N ILE A 164 8.71 3.09 0.11
CA ILE A 164 9.63 2.83 1.24
C ILE A 164 9.56 3.92 2.33
N GLY A 165 8.69 4.93 2.19
CA GLY A 165 8.38 5.91 3.23
C GLY A 165 9.13 7.24 3.12
N HIS A 166 9.83 7.51 2.02
CA HIS A 166 10.38 8.85 1.79
C HIS A 166 9.31 9.82 1.30
N ASN A 167 9.43 11.06 1.72
CA ASN A 167 8.59 12.15 1.28
C ASN A 167 9.32 12.95 0.20
N ASN A 168 8.79 12.97 -1.02
CA ASN A 168 9.42 13.64 -2.17
C ASN A 168 9.02 15.12 -2.30
N LYS A 169 8.51 15.77 -1.25
CA LYS A 169 8.00 17.16 -1.30
C LYS A 169 9.01 18.20 -1.75
N ASN A 170 10.29 17.99 -1.47
CA ASN A 170 11.36 18.94 -1.79
C ASN A 170 12.12 18.58 -3.08
N LEU A 171 11.67 17.54 -3.80
CA LEU A 171 12.29 17.11 -5.05
C LEU A 171 11.52 17.71 -6.22
N ILE A 172 12.20 18.53 -7.01
CA ILE A 172 11.71 18.99 -8.31
C ILE A 172 12.03 17.94 -9.38
N GLU A 173 11.31 18.00 -10.49
CA GLU A 173 11.62 17.19 -11.67
C GLU A 173 13.10 17.36 -12.07
N GLY A 174 13.81 16.26 -12.32
CA GLY A 174 15.24 16.26 -12.64
C GLY A 174 16.16 16.18 -11.42
N SER A 175 15.64 16.29 -10.18
CA SER A 175 16.50 16.31 -8.97
C SER A 175 17.21 14.99 -8.71
N ILE A 176 16.55 13.86 -8.98
CA ILE A 176 17.19 12.55 -8.81
C ILE A 176 18.13 12.30 -9.99
N THR A 177 17.69 12.68 -11.19
CA THR A 177 18.47 12.49 -12.42
C THR A 177 19.79 13.27 -12.41
N SER A 178 19.79 14.47 -11.84
CA SER A 178 20.99 15.32 -11.74
C SER A 178 22.11 14.72 -10.90
N LEU A 179 21.84 13.67 -10.12
CA LEU A 179 22.87 12.94 -9.38
C LEU A 179 23.79 12.11 -10.28
N TYR A 180 23.36 11.76 -11.50
CA TYR A 180 24.10 10.89 -12.41
C TYR A 180 24.14 11.39 -13.87
N ILE A 181 23.36 12.40 -14.24
CA ILE A 181 23.42 13.05 -15.55
C ILE A 181 23.68 14.55 -15.35
N ASN A 182 24.92 14.97 -15.56
CA ASN A 182 25.33 16.37 -15.34
C ASN A 182 24.74 17.36 -16.35
N ASP A 183 24.52 16.92 -17.60
CA ASP A 183 24.02 17.76 -18.70
C ASP A 183 22.52 17.54 -18.96
N PHE A 184 21.76 17.14 -17.94
CA PHE A 184 20.33 16.80 -18.07
C PHE A 184 19.50 17.94 -18.69
N ASP A 185 19.79 19.19 -18.32
CA ASP A 185 19.11 20.38 -18.83
C ASP A 185 19.37 20.65 -20.33
N LYS A 186 20.39 20.00 -20.92
CA LYS A 186 20.77 20.15 -22.33
C LYS A 186 20.21 19.03 -23.21
N LEU A 187 19.54 18.03 -22.64
CA LEU A 187 18.94 16.93 -23.40
C LEU A 187 17.66 17.44 -24.10
N GLN A 188 17.61 17.33 -25.43
CA GLN A 188 16.41 17.58 -26.24
C GLN A 188 15.56 16.31 -26.35
#